data_AF-A0A225VE88-F1
#
_entry.id   AF-A0A225VE88-F1
#
_cell.length_a   1.000
_cell.length_b   1.000
_cell.length_c   1.000
_cell.angle_alpha   90.00
_cell.angle_beta   90.00
_cell.angle_gamma   90.00
#
_symmetry.space_group_name_H-M   'P 1'
#
loop_
_entity.id
_entity.type
_entity.pdbx_description
1 polymer ?
#
loop_
_entity_poly.entity_id
_entity_poly.type
_entity_poly.pdbx_seq_one_letter_code
_entity_poly.pdbx_strand_id
1 'polypeptide(L)'
;MARNSSEFVDTIFANLGTVAQTWFRDFKLSLAPVQHATWVLFKAKICERFRDRDFEQKVLTKLHDLCWQGSQQEYTTKFLHLLSQLDEELLEPVKRWMYQRNQRPETSSFFS
;
A
#
# COMPACT_ATOMS: atom_id res chain seq x y z
N MET A 1 13.14 -6.31 -19.88
CA MET A 1 12.08 -5.30 -20.10
C MET A 1 12.33 -4.11 -19.19
N ALA A 2 12.31 -2.89 -19.70
CA ALA A 2 12.47 -1.69 -18.87
C ALA A 2 11.21 -1.46 -18.03
N ARG A 3 11.37 -1.24 -16.72
CA ARG A 3 10.24 -1.06 -15.78
C ARG A 3 9.33 0.12 -16.15
N ASN A 4 9.81 1.07 -16.95
CA ASN A 4 9.08 2.25 -17.40
C ASN A 4 8.64 2.18 -18.88
N SER A 5 8.76 1.02 -19.55
CA SER A 5 8.29 0.89 -20.94
C SER A 5 6.78 0.70 -21.02
N SER A 6 6.17 1.14 -22.13
CA SER A 6 4.75 0.90 -22.42
C SER A 6 4.44 -0.60 -22.47
N GLU A 7 5.34 -1.42 -23.03
CA GLU A 7 5.16 -2.87 -23.14
C GLU A 7 4.96 -3.54 -21.77
N PHE A 8 5.63 -3.05 -20.73
CA PHE A 8 5.44 -3.55 -19.38
C PHE A 8 4.02 -3.26 -18.88
N VAL A 9 3.53 -2.04 -19.11
CA VAL A 9 2.17 -1.65 -18.72
C VAL A 9 1.11 -2.44 -19.50
N ASP A 10 1.35 -2.69 -20.79
CA ASP A 10 0.45 -3.50 -21.63
C ASP A 10 0.39 -4.97 -21.18
N THR A 11 1.49 -5.52 -20.67
CA THR A 11 1.53 -6.86 -20.08
C THR A 11 0.75 -6.92 -18.76
N ILE A 12 0.87 -5.90 -17.91
CA ILE A 12 0.10 -5.82 -16.66
C ILE A 12 -1.39 -5.62 -16.95
N PHE A 13 -1.73 -4.82 -17.95
CA PHE A 13 -3.10 -4.60 -18.39
C PHE A 13 -3.82 -5.91 -18.73
N ALA A 14 -3.15 -6.85 -19.39
CA ALA A 14 -3.72 -8.15 -19.74
C ALA A 14 -4.13 -8.98 -18.51
N ASN A 15 -3.55 -8.69 -17.33
CA ASN A 15 -3.82 -9.40 -16.07
C ASN A 15 -4.84 -8.67 -15.17
N LEU A 16 -5.35 -7.51 -15.59
CA LEU A 16 -6.36 -6.77 -14.84
C LEU A 16 -7.75 -7.37 -15.02
N GLY A 17 -8.60 -7.24 -13.99
CA GLY A 17 -10.03 -7.55 -14.12
C GLY A 17 -10.75 -6.61 -15.09
N THR A 18 -11.89 -7.03 -15.61
CA THR A 18 -12.66 -6.34 -16.67
C THR A 18 -12.94 -4.86 -16.35
N VAL A 19 -13.27 -4.53 -15.10
CA VAL A 19 -13.53 -3.15 -14.66
C VAL A 19 -12.27 -2.27 -14.76
N ALA A 20 -11.12 -2.79 -14.32
CA ALA A 20 -9.86 -2.07 -14.38
C ALA A 20 -9.32 -1.95 -15.81
N GLN A 21 -9.61 -2.94 -16.67
CA GLN A 21 -9.29 -2.86 -18.10
C GLN A 21 -10.07 -1.76 -18.81
N THR A 22 -11.39 -1.66 -18.60
CA THR A 22 -12.21 -0.60 -19.21
C THR A 22 -11.71 0.78 -18.79
N TRP A 23 -11.48 0.98 -17.48
CA TRP A 23 -10.91 2.23 -16.99
C TRP A 23 -9.53 2.54 -17.60
N PHE A 24 -8.64 1.55 -17.73
CA PHE A 24 -7.31 1.80 -18.28
C PHE A 24 -7.36 2.20 -19.76
N ARG A 25 -8.34 1.69 -20.53
CA ARG A 25 -8.57 2.12 -21.92
C ARG A 25 -9.00 3.59 -21.97
N ASP A 26 -9.94 3.99 -21.13
CA ASP A 26 -10.38 5.40 -21.03
C ASP A 26 -9.23 6.31 -20.57
N PHE A 27 -8.43 5.84 -19.61
CA PHE A 27 -7.24 6.53 -19.15
C PHE A 27 -6.21 6.70 -20.28
N LYS A 28 -5.91 5.65 -21.06
CA LYS A 28 -5.02 5.74 -22.22
C LYS A 28 -5.51 6.75 -23.26
N LEU A 29 -6.82 6.82 -23.49
CA LEU A 29 -7.45 7.79 -24.40
C LEU A 29 -7.38 9.23 -23.87
N SER A 30 -7.37 9.40 -22.54
CA SER A 30 -7.25 10.71 -21.88
C SER A 30 -5.82 11.27 -21.86
N LEU A 31 -4.79 10.44 -22.11
CA LEU A 31 -3.41 10.89 -22.19
C LEU A 31 -3.19 11.69 -23.46
N ALA A 32 -2.41 12.77 -23.36
CA ALA A 32 -2.03 13.57 -24.51
C ALA A 32 -1.35 12.68 -25.58
N PRO A 33 -1.47 13.00 -26.89
CA PRO A 33 -0.97 12.16 -27.99
C PRO A 33 0.53 11.80 -27.92
N VAL A 34 1.30 12.55 -27.14
CA VAL A 34 2.76 12.45 -27.00
C VAL A 34 3.17 11.70 -25.71
N GLN A 35 2.24 11.45 -24.78
CA GLN A 35 2.57 10.87 -23.48
C GLN A 35 2.19 9.39 -23.41
N HIS A 36 3.21 8.53 -23.36
CA HIS A 36 3.02 7.10 -23.13
C HIS A 36 2.67 6.81 -21.67
N ALA A 37 1.78 5.83 -21.45
CA ALA A 37 1.47 5.31 -20.13
C ALA A 37 2.72 4.60 -19.57
N THR A 38 3.49 5.31 -18.76
CA THR A 38 4.61 4.71 -18.01
C THR A 38 4.08 3.96 -16.79
N TRP A 39 4.87 3.01 -16.28
CA TRP A 39 4.51 2.25 -15.09
C TRP A 39 4.28 3.11 -13.85
N VAL A 40 5.06 4.20 -13.70
CA VAL A 40 4.89 5.16 -12.59
C VAL A 40 3.52 5.82 -12.66
N LEU A 41 3.13 6.29 -13.84
CA LEU A 41 1.85 6.95 -14.04
C LEU A 41 0.67 5.99 -13.88
N PHE A 42 0.81 4.77 -14.42
CA PHE A 42 -0.17 3.70 -14.24
C PHE A 42 -0.41 3.39 -12.75
N LYS A 43 0.66 3.17 -11.97
CA LYS A 43 0.56 2.90 -10.53
C LYS A 43 -0.11 4.05 -9.78
N ALA A 44 0.30 5.29 -10.05
CA ALA A 44 -0.30 6.45 -9.39
C ALA A 44 -1.82 6.53 -9.67
N LYS A 45 -2.22 6.34 -10.93
CA LYS A 45 -3.61 6.46 -11.37
C LYS A 45 -4.51 5.30 -10.93
N ILE A 46 -3.99 4.07 -10.93
CA ILE A 46 -4.74 2.92 -10.44
C ILE A 46 -4.91 2.99 -8.92
N CYS A 47 -3.89 3.45 -8.19
CA CYS A 47 -4.00 3.76 -6.77
C CYS A 47 -5.03 4.88 -6.53
N GLU A 48 -4.99 6.00 -7.25
CA GLU A 48 -5.97 7.09 -7.11
C GLU A 48 -7.42 6.63 -7.35
N ARG A 49 -7.62 5.69 -8.28
CA ARG A 49 -8.95 5.24 -8.69
C ARG A 49 -9.55 4.15 -7.80
N PHE A 50 -8.73 3.18 -7.40
CA PHE A 50 -9.20 1.96 -6.71
C PHE A 50 -8.78 1.91 -5.24
N ARG A 51 -7.83 2.74 -4.81
CA ARG A 51 -7.47 2.84 -3.40
C ARG A 51 -8.38 3.86 -2.73
N ASP A 52 -8.85 3.51 -1.55
CA ASP A 52 -9.55 4.44 -0.67
C ASP A 52 -8.66 5.65 -0.36
N ARG A 53 -9.22 6.87 -0.38
CA ARG A 53 -8.47 8.11 -0.04
C ARG A 53 -7.91 8.09 1.38
N ASP A 54 -8.59 7.40 2.27
CA ASP A 54 -8.22 7.19 3.66
C ASP A 54 -7.53 5.84 3.89
N PHE A 55 -7.07 5.15 2.83
CA PHE A 55 -6.42 3.85 2.95
C PHE A 55 -5.17 3.90 3.83
N GLU A 56 -4.27 4.87 3.60
CA GLU A 56 -3.06 5.00 4.41
C GLU A 56 -3.41 5.31 5.87
N GLN A 57 -4.36 6.22 6.10
CA GLN A 57 -4.88 6.52 7.43
C GLN A 57 -5.43 5.26 8.10
N LYS A 58 -6.25 4.46 7.39
CA LYS A 58 -6.81 3.18 7.86
C LYS A 58 -5.71 2.17 8.21
N VAL A 59 -4.67 2.06 7.38
CA VAL A 59 -3.53 1.16 7.64
C VAL A 59 -2.74 1.63 8.85
N LEU A 60 -2.47 2.93 8.97
CA LEU A 60 -1.80 3.51 10.14
C LEU A 60 -2.62 3.36 11.43
N THR A 61 -3.93 3.56 11.37
CA THR A 61 -4.84 3.30 12.50
C THR A 61 -4.80 1.83 12.88
N LYS A 62 -4.89 0.90 11.92
CA LYS A 62 -4.76 -0.55 12.19
C LYS A 62 -3.41 -0.92 12.77
N LEU A 63 -2.34 -0.27 12.33
CA LEU A 63 -0.97 -0.49 12.84
C LEU A 63 -0.82 0.07 14.27
N HIS A 64 -1.45 1.21 14.54
CA HIS A 64 -1.50 1.82 15.86
C HIS A 64 -2.31 1.00 16.87
N ASP A 65 -3.46 0.48 16.43
CA ASP A 65 -4.37 -0.31 17.27
C ASP A 65 -4.01 -1.80 17.31
N LEU A 66 -2.92 -2.20 16.64
CA LEU A 66 -2.45 -3.57 16.62
C LEU A 66 -1.95 -3.96 18.01
N CYS A 67 -2.76 -4.65 18.80
CA CYS A 67 -2.31 -5.24 20.05
C CYS A 67 -1.71 -6.63 19.82
N TRP A 68 -0.64 -6.95 20.56
CA TRP A 68 -0.14 -8.32 20.63
C TRP A 68 -1.23 -9.25 21.19
N GLN A 69 -1.64 -10.22 20.38
CA GLN A 69 -2.62 -11.24 20.73
C GLN A 69 -2.21 -12.57 20.07
N GLY A 70 -2.31 -13.68 20.80
CA GLY A 70 -1.93 -15.00 20.31
C GLY A 70 -0.40 -15.19 20.31
N SER A 71 0.14 -15.77 19.24
CA SER A 71 1.58 -16.04 19.12
C SER A 71 2.38 -14.82 18.64
N GLN A 72 3.67 -14.76 18.99
CA GLN A 72 4.59 -13.74 18.48
C GLN A 72 4.69 -13.76 16.94
N GLN A 73 4.60 -14.94 16.33
CA GLN A 73 4.68 -15.09 14.88
C GLN A 73 3.46 -14.46 14.20
N GLU A 74 2.24 -14.74 14.66
CA GLU A 74 1.01 -14.15 14.11
C GLU A 74 1.03 -12.63 14.20
N TYR A 75 1.48 -12.09 15.33
CA TYR A 75 1.66 -10.65 15.50
C TYR A 75 2.69 -10.08 14.53
N THR A 76 3.86 -10.71 14.40
CA THR A 76 4.92 -10.28 13.49
C THR A 76 4.44 -10.30 12.04
N THR A 77 3.72 -11.35 11.63
CA THR A 77 3.14 -11.47 10.31
C THR A 77 2.11 -10.37 10.04
N LYS A 78 1.19 -10.09 10.98
CA LYS A 78 0.21 -9.00 10.84
C LYS A 78 0.88 -7.63 10.76
N PHE A 79 1.88 -7.38 11.59
CA PHE A 79 2.64 -6.14 11.60
C PHE A 79 3.38 -5.91 10.27
N LEU A 80 4.13 -6.90 9.80
CA LEU A 80 4.83 -6.82 8.51
C LEU A 80 3.85 -6.70 7.34
N HIS A 81 2.71 -7.38 7.41
CA HIS A 81 1.67 -7.28 6.39
C HIS A 81 1.08 -5.86 6.30
N LEU A 82 0.83 -5.20 7.44
CA LEU A 82 0.38 -3.81 7.46
C LEU A 82 1.46 -2.85 6.95
N LEU A 83 2.72 -3.06 7.32
CA LEU A 83 3.84 -2.27 6.79
C LEU A 83 3.97 -2.40 5.27
N SER A 84 3.75 -3.59 4.72
CA SER A 84 3.85 -3.82 3.27
C SER A 84 2.75 -3.12 2.45
N GLN A 85 1.69 -2.63 3.11
CA GLN A 85 0.58 -1.93 2.46
C GLN A 85 0.81 -0.41 2.35
N LEU A 86 1.78 0.15 3.07
CA LEU A 86 2.12 1.57 2.99
C LEU A 86 2.81 1.87 1.64
N ASP A 87 2.49 3.01 1.02
CA ASP A 87 3.14 3.43 -0.23
C ASP A 87 4.59 3.85 0.02
N GLU A 88 4.82 4.53 1.15
CA GLU A 88 6.14 4.94 1.62
C GLU A 88 6.66 4.03 2.74
N GLU A 89 7.95 3.74 2.68
CA GLU A 89 8.62 3.00 3.74
C GLU A 89 8.77 3.87 4.99
N LEU A 90 8.20 3.42 6.11
CA LEU A 90 8.41 4.09 7.40
C LEU A 90 9.88 4.04 7.81
N LEU A 91 10.35 5.10 8.47
CA LEU A 91 11.69 5.12 9.06
C LEU A 91 11.85 3.95 10.05
N GLU A 92 13.00 3.28 10.01
CA GLU A 92 13.29 2.12 10.85
C GLU A 92 13.09 2.37 12.36
N PRO A 93 13.45 3.55 12.93
CA PRO A 93 13.12 3.89 14.32
C PRO A 93 11.61 3.90 14.61
N VAL A 94 10.79 4.35 13.65
CA VAL A 94 9.33 4.42 13.79
C VAL A 94 8.74 3.01 13.77
N LYS A 95 9.22 2.15 12.86
CA LYS A 95 8.81 0.73 12.82
C LYS A 95 9.12 0.04 14.15
N ARG A 96 10.32 0.22 14.69
CA ARG A 96 10.73 -0.37 15.98
C ARG A 96 9.88 0.17 17.14
N TRP A 97 9.62 1.48 17.17
CA TRP A 97 8.79 2.09 18.20
C TRP A 97 7.35 1.54 18.18
N MET A 98 6.72 1.47 16.99
CA MET A 98 5.36 0.91 16.85
C MET A 98 5.32 -0.56 17.25
N TYR A 99 6.29 -1.35 16.76
CA TYR A 99 6.38 -2.77 17.08
C TYR A 99 6.50 -3.02 18.59
N GLN A 100 7.30 -2.22 19.29
CA GLN A 100 7.51 -2.34 20.74
C GLN A 100 6.34 -1.80 21.57
N ARG A 101 5.70 -0.70 21.15
CA ARG A 101 4.53 -0.13 21.83
C ARG A 101 3.38 -1.13 21.89
N ASN A 102 3.14 -1.79 20.78
CA ASN A 102 2.05 -2.74 20.56
C ASN A 102 2.24 -4.09 21.29
N GLN A 103 3.46 -4.36 21.76
CA GLN A 103 3.82 -5.53 22.58
C GLN A 103 3.63 -5.32 24.09
N ARG A 104 3.20 -4.13 24.52
CA ARG A 104 3.04 -3.82 25.95
C ARG A 104 1.56 -3.75 26.35
N PRO A 105 0.87 -4.87 26.61
CA PRO A 105 -0.44 -4.82 27.28
C PRO A 105 -0.35 -4.23 28.69
N GLU A 106 0.78 -4.40 29.40
CA GLU A 106 0.86 -4.16 30.85
C GLU A 106 1.51 -2.82 31.30
N THR A 107 2.02 -1.98 30.39
CA THR A 107 2.63 -0.69 30.80
C THR A 107 1.83 0.54 30.39
N SER A 108 0.65 0.38 29.78
CA SER A 108 -0.24 1.51 29.49
C SER A 108 -0.82 2.13 30.78
N SER A 109 -0.80 1.40 31.91
CA SER A 109 -1.23 1.87 33.23
C SER A 109 -0.19 2.70 34.01
N PHE A 110 1.00 2.96 33.45
CA PHE A 110 2.05 3.72 34.14
C PHE A 110 2.27 5.15 33.59
N PHE A 111 1.44 5.58 32.65
CA PHE A 111 1.39 6.98 32.23
C PHE A 111 -0.02 7.55 32.50
N SER A 112 -0.28 7.85 33.77
CA SER A 112 -1.33 8.78 34.25
C SER A 112 -0.73 9.66 35.34
#